data_AF-A0A2Z4GAW0-F1
#
_entry.id   AF-A0A2Z4GAW0-F1
#
_cell.length_a   1.000
_cell.length_b   1.000
_cell.length_c   1.000
_cell.angle_alpha   90.00
_cell.angle_beta   90.00
_cell.angle_gamma   90.00
#
_symmetry.space_group_name_H-M   'P 1'
#
loop_
_entity.id
_entity.type
_entity.pdbx_description
1 polymer ?
#
loop_
_entity_poly.entity_id
_entity_poly.type
_entity_poly.pdbx_seq_one_letter_code
_entity_poly.pdbx_strand_id
1 'polypeptide(L)'
;MGVFGEVLVVVGVVDDKNDTYFPKKDLIFGLDISLGKVLWKTQTAENYEVNNINGLHYGLKPYKEGTIVRALGGNHYFELDTQNGRIQATSLQEQLTLLGLKYLQSSDISSTHLFFKSESSQGHGLDNCIGSFNYETKKIDWHHVIDELSETGTTIKNGEPKASANKIYALDTNNTLHIFERVL
;
A
#
# COMPACT_ATOMS: atom_id res chain seq x y z
N MET A 1 -9.29 5.44 -5.80
CA MET A 1 -9.41 6.57 -6.75
C MET A 1 -8.67 7.76 -6.18
N GLY A 2 -7.92 8.50 -6.99
CA GLY A 2 -7.18 9.70 -6.55
C GLY A 2 -7.01 10.71 -7.69
N VAL A 3 -6.91 12.00 -7.36
CA VAL A 3 -6.74 13.11 -8.31
C VAL A 3 -5.28 13.60 -8.28
N PHE A 4 -4.69 13.76 -9.45
CA PHE A 4 -3.27 14.10 -9.67
C PHE A 4 -3.15 15.16 -10.77
N GLY A 5 -3.16 16.43 -10.37
CA GLY A 5 -3.31 17.53 -11.33
C GLY A 5 -4.64 17.40 -12.07
N GLU A 6 -4.59 17.30 -13.39
CA GLU A 6 -5.76 17.14 -14.26
C GLU A 6 -6.16 15.67 -14.50
N VAL A 7 -5.44 14.72 -13.89
CA VAL A 7 -5.65 13.28 -14.08
C VAL A 7 -6.34 12.67 -12.87
N LEU A 8 -7.50 12.04 -13.09
CA LEU A 8 -8.16 11.15 -12.13
C LEU A 8 -7.68 9.72 -12.37
N VAL A 9 -7.02 9.14 -11.37
CA VAL A 9 -6.59 7.75 -11.37
C VAL A 9 -7.67 6.88 -10.71
N VAL A 10 -8.20 5.92 -11.47
CA VAL A 10 -9.20 4.96 -11.04
C VAL A 10 -8.59 3.57 -11.05
N VAL A 11 -8.78 2.81 -9.96
CA VAL A 11 -8.42 1.40 -9.91
C VAL A 11 -9.69 0.60 -9.78
N GLY A 12 -9.95 -0.19 -10.81
CA GLY A 12 -10.96 -1.23 -10.82
C GLY A 12 -10.31 -2.58 -10.59
N VAL A 13 -11.06 -3.50 -10.00
CA VAL A 13 -10.67 -4.89 -9.89
C VAL A 13 -11.47 -5.65 -10.92
N VAL A 14 -10.81 -6.27 -11.90
CA VAL A 14 -11.49 -7.12 -12.88
C VAL A 14 -11.45 -8.55 -12.39
N ASP A 15 -12.64 -9.09 -12.14
CA ASP A 15 -12.81 -10.50 -11.82
C ASP A 15 -12.82 -11.29 -13.14
N ASP A 16 -11.73 -12.00 -13.42
CA ASP A 16 -11.71 -12.93 -14.55
C ASP A 16 -12.46 -14.19 -14.12
N LYS A 17 -13.75 -14.26 -14.50
CA LYS A 17 -14.64 -15.37 -14.14
C LYS A 17 -14.15 -16.75 -14.61
N ASN A 18 -13.13 -16.80 -15.45
CA ASN A 18 -12.59 -18.03 -16.02
C ASN A 18 -11.35 -18.56 -15.29
N ASP A 19 -10.79 -17.83 -14.33
CA ASP A 19 -9.56 -18.24 -13.66
C ASP A 19 -9.79 -18.41 -12.16
N THR A 20 -10.17 -19.63 -11.76
CA THR A 20 -10.41 -19.98 -10.35
C THR A 20 -9.12 -20.05 -9.52
N TYR A 21 -7.95 -19.88 -10.14
CA TYR A 21 -6.65 -20.07 -9.50
C TYR A 21 -5.73 -18.86 -9.54
N PHE A 22 -5.92 -17.89 -10.44
CA PHE A 22 -5.13 -16.66 -10.48
C PHE A 22 -5.88 -15.45 -9.93
N PRO A 23 -5.21 -14.60 -9.15
CA PRO A 23 -5.88 -13.54 -8.44
C PRO A 23 -6.25 -12.38 -9.38
N LYS A 24 -7.31 -11.68 -8.98
CA LYS A 24 -7.95 -10.58 -9.71
C LYS A 24 -6.91 -9.57 -10.21
N LYS A 25 -7.00 -9.20 -11.49
CA LYS A 25 -6.11 -8.17 -12.06
C LYS A 25 -6.63 -6.79 -11.68
N ASP A 26 -5.73 -5.95 -11.16
CA ASP A 26 -6.01 -4.55 -10.96
C ASP A 26 -5.92 -3.84 -12.31
N LEU A 27 -7.04 -3.27 -12.74
CA LEU A 27 -7.13 -2.44 -13.93
C LEU A 27 -7.11 -0.97 -13.55
N ILE A 28 -6.17 -0.23 -14.10
CA ILE A 28 -5.89 1.14 -13.68
C ILE A 28 -6.08 2.05 -14.89
N PHE A 29 -6.83 3.12 -14.68
CA PHE A 29 -7.15 4.12 -15.69
C PHE A 29 -6.65 5.48 -15.25
N GLY A 30 -6.08 6.22 -16.20
CA GLY A 30 -5.93 7.67 -16.11
C GLY A 30 -7.04 8.33 -16.90
N LEU A 31 -7.83 9.17 -16.23
CA LEU A 31 -8.91 9.93 -16.83
C LEU A 31 -8.57 11.41 -16.81
N ASP A 32 -8.72 12.09 -17.94
CA ASP A 32 -8.70 13.55 -17.99
C ASP A 32 -9.98 14.09 -17.35
N ILE A 33 -9.84 14.85 -16.26
CA ILE A 33 -10.98 15.38 -15.50
C ILE A 33 -11.73 16.44 -16.31
N SER A 34 -11.03 17.22 -17.13
CA SER A 34 -11.63 18.30 -17.90
C SER A 34 -12.40 17.79 -19.12
N LEU A 35 -11.87 16.74 -19.76
CA LEU A 35 -12.44 16.18 -20.99
C LEU A 35 -13.33 14.96 -20.76
N GLY A 36 -13.26 14.34 -19.57
CA GLY A 36 -13.94 13.09 -19.27
C GLY A 36 -13.46 11.91 -20.14
N LYS A 37 -12.22 11.98 -20.64
CA LYS A 37 -11.65 10.98 -21.57
C LYS A 37 -10.63 10.09 -20.87
N VAL A 38 -10.56 8.84 -21.31
CA VAL A 38 -9.48 7.93 -20.92
C VAL A 38 -8.20 8.39 -21.60
N LEU A 39 -7.18 8.72 -20.82
CA LEU A 39 -5.84 9.05 -21.30
C LEU A 39 -5.03 7.78 -21.55
N TRP A 40 -5.05 6.88 -20.57
CA TRP A 40 -4.34 5.61 -20.61
C TRP A 40 -5.05 4.55 -19.77
N LYS A 41 -4.78 3.30 -20.11
CA LYS A 41 -5.26 2.10 -19.44
C LYS A 41 -4.07 1.17 -19.26
N THR A 42 -3.90 0.64 -18.06
CA THR A 42 -2.81 -0.29 -17.72
C THR A 42 -3.33 -1.35 -16.75
N GLN A 43 -2.59 -2.44 -16.61
CA GLN A 43 -2.93 -3.51 -15.67
C GLN A 43 -1.66 -4.06 -14.99
N THR A 44 -1.81 -4.54 -13.77
CA THR A 44 -0.69 -5.06 -12.95
C THR A 44 -0.06 -6.34 -13.47
N ALA A 45 -0.63 -7.00 -14.51
CA ALA A 45 -0.14 -8.27 -15.04
C ALA A 45 0.53 -8.18 -16.43
N GLU A 46 0.34 -7.12 -17.22
CA GLU A 46 0.87 -7.04 -18.60
C GLU A 46 2.33 -6.55 -18.68
N ASN A 47 2.84 -5.93 -17.62
CA ASN A 47 4.16 -5.31 -17.61
C ASN A 47 5.15 -5.98 -16.63
N TYR A 48 4.84 -7.19 -16.16
CA TYR A 48 5.63 -7.88 -15.12
C TYR A 48 5.88 -9.34 -15.47
N GLU A 49 7.11 -9.81 -15.23
CA GLU A 49 7.44 -11.25 -15.20
C GLU A 49 6.96 -11.94 -13.91
N VAL A 50 6.21 -11.24 -13.04
CA VAL A 50 5.84 -11.72 -11.71
C VAL A 50 4.33 -12.00 -11.66
N ASN A 51 3.98 -13.29 -11.73
CA ASN A 51 2.61 -13.82 -11.82
C ASN A 51 1.71 -13.60 -10.58
N ASN A 52 1.99 -12.65 -9.67
CA ASN A 52 1.22 -12.49 -8.42
C ASN A 52 1.30 -11.08 -7.83
N ILE A 53 0.93 -10.06 -8.61
CA ILE A 53 0.85 -8.67 -8.14
C ILE A 53 -0.59 -8.36 -7.70
N ASN A 54 -0.88 -8.64 -6.42
CA ASN A 54 -2.11 -8.26 -5.75
C ASN A 54 -1.89 -7.05 -4.86
N GLY A 55 -2.87 -6.13 -4.82
CA GLY A 55 -2.99 -5.18 -3.71
C GLY A 55 -2.73 -3.72 -4.07
N LEU A 56 -2.64 -3.36 -5.35
CA LEU A 56 -2.55 -1.95 -5.73
C LEU A 56 -3.84 -1.20 -5.32
N HIS A 57 -4.99 -1.88 -5.43
CA HIS A 57 -6.29 -1.36 -5.05
C HIS A 57 -6.42 -0.99 -3.56
N TYR A 58 -5.59 -1.57 -2.68
CA TYR A 58 -5.65 -1.33 -1.24
C TYR A 58 -4.81 -0.13 -0.77
N GLY A 59 -3.90 0.40 -1.59
CA GLY A 59 -2.81 1.24 -1.10
C GLY A 59 -2.53 2.54 -1.86
N LEU A 60 -3.20 2.82 -2.99
CA LEU A 60 -2.87 4.03 -3.76
C LEU A 60 -3.24 5.30 -3.01
N LYS A 61 -2.21 5.96 -2.49
CA LYS A 61 -2.30 7.26 -1.88
C LYS A 61 -1.61 8.30 -2.75
N PRO A 62 -2.28 9.41 -3.06
CA PRO A 62 -1.63 10.49 -3.77
C PRO A 62 -0.52 11.07 -2.89
N TYR A 63 0.71 11.07 -3.39
CA TYR A 63 1.73 11.97 -2.84
C TYR A 63 1.51 13.35 -3.46
N LYS A 64 1.44 14.38 -2.60
CA LYS A 64 0.95 15.73 -2.95
C LYS A 64 1.86 16.50 -3.92
N GLU A 65 3.04 15.99 -4.24
CA GLU A 65 4.06 16.69 -5.04
C GLU A 65 4.58 15.83 -6.18
N GLY A 66 3.73 15.56 -7.17
CA GLY A 66 4.22 15.05 -8.45
C GLY A 66 3.21 14.28 -9.28
N THR A 67 3.73 13.73 -10.37
CA THR A 67 3.03 12.84 -11.30
C THR A 67 3.20 11.38 -10.93
N ILE A 68 3.74 11.07 -9.75
CA ILE A 68 4.01 9.70 -9.31
C ILE A 68 3.10 9.33 -8.15
N VAL A 69 2.31 8.27 -8.32
CA VAL A 69 1.58 7.62 -7.23
C VAL A 69 2.47 6.56 -6.63
N ARG A 70 2.51 6.51 -5.29
CA ARG A 70 3.29 5.52 -4.54
C ARG A 70 2.38 4.67 -3.68
N ALA A 71 2.65 3.37 -3.62
CA ALA A 71 1.88 2.44 -2.80
C ALA A 71 2.72 1.26 -2.34
N LEU A 72 2.28 0.64 -1.23
CA LEU A 72 2.68 -0.69 -0.82
C LEU A 72 1.48 -1.62 -0.94
N GLY A 73 1.70 -2.80 -1.50
CA GLY A 73 0.67 -3.83 -1.65
C GLY A 73 1.30 -5.20 -1.72
N GLY A 74 0.85 -6.12 -0.86
CA GLY A 74 1.43 -7.46 -0.78
C GLY A 74 2.91 -7.38 -0.39
N ASN A 75 3.78 -7.97 -1.19
CA ASN A 75 5.23 -7.94 -1.01
C ASN A 75 5.94 -6.95 -1.94
N HIS A 76 5.25 -5.92 -2.43
CA HIS A 76 5.81 -4.98 -3.41
C HIS A 76 5.60 -3.51 -3.02
N TYR A 77 6.55 -2.69 -3.46
CA TYR A 77 6.44 -1.25 -3.59
C TYR A 77 6.13 -0.89 -5.04
N PHE A 78 5.23 0.08 -5.25
CA PHE A 78 4.79 0.50 -6.57
C PHE A 78 4.97 1.99 -6.80
N GLU A 79 5.38 2.33 -8.02
CA GLU A 79 5.38 3.68 -8.58
C GLU A 79 4.57 3.69 -9.86
N LEU A 80 3.54 4.54 -9.92
CA LEU A 80 2.72 4.76 -11.10
C LEU A 80 2.94 6.19 -11.59
N ASP A 81 3.44 6.34 -12.82
CA ASP A 81 3.50 7.62 -13.50
C ASP A 81 2.13 7.96 -14.11
N THR A 82 1.49 9.00 -13.57
CA THR A 82 0.15 9.42 -13.94
C THR A 82 0.08 10.09 -15.30
N GLN A 83 1.21 10.49 -15.90
CA GLN A 83 1.22 11.11 -17.23
C GLN A 83 1.07 10.06 -18.35
N ASN A 84 1.66 8.88 -18.16
CA ASN A 84 1.75 7.87 -19.21
C ASN A 84 1.22 6.48 -18.78
N GLY A 85 0.80 6.31 -17.53
CA GLY A 85 0.27 5.06 -17.01
C GLY A 85 1.33 3.98 -16.77
N ARG A 86 2.63 4.33 -16.80
CA ARG A 86 3.71 3.37 -16.58
C ARG A 86 3.78 3.01 -15.10
N ILE A 87 3.79 1.71 -14.81
CA ILE A 87 3.93 1.18 -13.46
C ILE A 87 5.30 0.53 -13.33
N GLN A 88 5.98 0.82 -12.22
CA GLN A 88 7.16 0.12 -11.76
C GLN A 88 6.83 -0.56 -10.44
N ALA A 89 7.28 -1.80 -10.26
CA ALA A 89 7.20 -2.49 -8.98
C ALA A 89 8.59 -2.95 -8.53
N THR A 90 8.82 -2.86 -7.23
CA THR A 90 10.02 -3.36 -6.57
C THR A 90 9.58 -4.41 -5.56
N SER A 91 10.08 -5.64 -5.72
CA SER A 91 9.84 -6.69 -4.72
C SER A 91 10.56 -6.34 -3.42
N LEU A 92 9.84 -6.50 -2.31
CA LEU A 92 10.32 -6.32 -0.95
C LEU A 92 10.39 -7.67 -0.21
N GLN A 93 10.19 -8.80 -0.90
CA GLN A 93 10.07 -10.12 -0.28
C GLN A 93 11.23 -10.46 0.65
N GLU A 94 12.47 -10.16 0.26
CA GLU A 94 13.64 -10.44 1.08
C GLU A 94 13.61 -9.65 2.40
N GLN A 95 13.29 -8.35 2.34
CA GLN A 95 13.17 -7.51 3.54
C GLN A 95 12.05 -8.00 4.45
N LEU A 96 10.91 -8.38 3.88
CA LEU A 96 9.78 -8.91 4.65
C LEU A 96 10.14 -10.21 5.35
N THR A 97 10.80 -11.15 4.66
CA THR A 97 11.28 -12.39 5.28
C THR A 97 12.25 -12.11 6.41
N LEU A 98 13.21 -11.20 6.23
CA LEU A 98 14.19 -10.84 7.26
C LEU A 98 13.55 -10.19 8.50
N LEU A 99 12.51 -9.38 8.31
CA LEU A 99 11.80 -8.69 9.39
C LEU A 99 10.65 -9.52 9.98
N GLY A 100 10.39 -10.72 9.47
CA GLY A 100 9.26 -11.54 9.91
C GLY A 100 7.91 -10.88 9.62
N LEU A 101 7.75 -10.31 8.42
CA LEU A 101 6.52 -9.68 7.94
C LEU A 101 5.96 -10.48 6.75
N LYS A 102 4.64 -10.55 6.61
CA LYS A 102 4.01 -11.34 5.52
C LYS A 102 3.61 -10.51 4.31
N TYR A 103 3.06 -9.32 4.53
CA TYR A 103 2.64 -8.39 3.48
C TYR A 103 2.65 -6.96 4.01
N LEU A 104 2.53 -6.00 3.11
CA LEU A 104 2.42 -4.58 3.41
C LEU A 104 1.13 -4.04 2.78
N GLN A 105 0.47 -3.17 3.52
CA GLN A 105 -0.62 -2.37 3.02
C GLN A 105 -0.40 -0.91 3.42
N SER A 106 -0.14 -0.04 2.45
CA SER A 106 0.03 1.38 2.75
C SER A 106 -1.29 2.04 3.13
N SER A 107 -1.24 2.90 4.14
CA SER A 107 -2.40 3.56 4.75
C SER A 107 -2.29 5.08 4.75
N ASP A 108 -1.06 5.59 4.82
CA ASP A 108 -0.73 7.00 4.85
C ASP A 108 0.65 7.27 4.21
N ILE A 109 0.90 8.54 3.89
CA ILE A 109 2.12 8.95 3.17
C ILE A 109 2.63 10.31 3.65
N SER A 110 3.95 10.45 3.70
CA SER A 110 4.67 11.70 3.96
C SER A 110 5.65 12.00 2.82
N SER A 111 6.47 13.05 2.99
CA SER A 111 7.46 13.47 2.01
C SER A 111 8.61 12.51 1.75
N THR A 112 8.78 11.50 2.59
CA THR A 112 9.83 10.48 2.40
C THR A 112 9.37 9.07 2.71
N HIS A 113 8.23 8.89 3.38
CA HIS A 113 7.77 7.58 3.85
C HIS A 113 6.36 7.23 3.43
N LEU A 114 6.14 5.94 3.15
CA LEU A 114 4.84 5.29 3.21
C LEU A 114 4.67 4.65 4.59
N PHE A 115 3.56 4.90 5.25
CA PHE A 115 3.19 4.21 6.48
C PHE A 115 2.27 3.05 6.13
N PHE A 116 2.46 1.93 6.82
CA PHE A 116 1.78 0.69 6.49
C PHE A 116 1.32 -0.07 7.72
N LYS A 117 0.35 -0.94 7.51
CA LYS A 117 0.07 -2.08 8.36
C LYS A 117 0.53 -3.38 7.69
N SER A 118 0.79 -4.39 8.51
CA SER A 118 1.34 -5.68 8.12
C SER A 118 0.89 -6.77 9.09
N GLU A 119 0.98 -8.02 8.65
CA GLU A 119 0.94 -9.19 9.54
C GLU A 119 2.36 -9.64 9.87
N SER A 120 2.66 -9.75 11.16
CA SER A 120 3.92 -10.34 11.64
C SER A 120 3.86 -11.87 11.63
N SER A 121 4.97 -12.52 11.30
CA SER A 121 5.14 -13.97 11.41
C SER A 121 5.32 -14.45 12.85
N GLN A 122 5.58 -13.55 13.80
CA GLN A 122 5.83 -13.88 15.21
C GLN A 122 4.55 -13.91 16.07
N GLY A 123 3.41 -13.45 15.52
CA GLY A 123 2.14 -13.39 16.22
C GLY A 123 1.03 -14.22 15.58
N HIS A 124 -0.03 -14.47 16.34
CA HIS A 124 -1.28 -15.04 15.86
C HIS A 124 -2.28 -13.91 15.65
N GLY A 125 -2.36 -13.31 14.47
CA GLY A 125 -3.34 -12.25 14.21
C GLY A 125 -3.10 -11.55 12.88
N LEU A 126 -4.18 -11.16 12.21
CA LEU A 126 -4.10 -10.37 10.98
C LEU A 126 -3.79 -8.91 11.33
N ASP A 127 -3.01 -8.23 10.50
CA ASP A 127 -2.74 -6.79 10.65
C ASP A 127 -2.38 -6.37 12.10
N ASN A 128 -1.38 -7.01 12.71
CA ASN A 128 -0.91 -6.73 14.07
C ASN A 128 0.39 -5.90 14.11
N CYS A 129 0.90 -5.48 12.96
CA CYS A 129 2.13 -4.72 12.84
C CYS A 129 1.88 -3.41 12.10
N ILE A 130 2.55 -2.34 12.52
CA ILE A 130 2.66 -1.10 11.77
C ILE A 130 4.12 -0.79 11.46
N GLY A 131 4.36 0.01 10.43
CA GLY A 131 5.71 0.48 10.15
C GLY A 131 5.78 1.64 9.18
N SER A 132 7.01 2.00 8.85
CA SER A 132 7.34 3.03 7.88
C SER A 132 8.36 2.53 6.87
N PHE A 133 8.07 2.74 5.60
CA PHE A 133 8.92 2.43 4.47
C PHE A 133 9.42 3.72 3.84
N ASN A 134 10.73 3.90 3.78
CA ASN A 134 11.37 5.02 3.10
C ASN A 134 11.44 4.73 1.60
N TYR A 135 10.70 5.50 0.80
CA TYR A 135 10.62 5.27 -0.64
C TYR A 135 11.77 5.87 -1.44
N GLU A 136 12.67 6.64 -0.81
CA GLU A 136 13.91 7.09 -1.44
C GLU A 136 14.97 5.99 -1.35
N THR A 137 15.12 5.39 -0.16
CA THR A 137 16.10 4.32 0.09
C THR A 137 15.58 2.92 -0.23
N LYS A 138 14.26 2.79 -0.44
CA LYS A 138 13.52 1.53 -0.63
C LYS A 138 13.68 0.56 0.55
N LYS A 139 13.69 1.08 1.78
CA LYS A 139 13.90 0.29 3.00
C LYS A 139 12.78 0.46 4.02
N ILE A 140 12.50 -0.61 4.76
CA ILE A 140 11.69 -0.54 5.98
C ILE A 140 12.61 -0.11 7.12
N ASP A 141 12.51 1.15 7.53
CA ASP A 141 13.42 1.74 8.51
C ASP A 141 12.88 1.62 9.95
N TRP A 142 11.59 1.35 10.11
CA TRP A 142 10.95 1.11 11.42
C TRP A 142 9.69 0.25 11.28
N HIS A 143 9.46 -0.63 12.26
CA HIS A 143 8.20 -1.35 12.44
C HIS A 143 7.98 -1.70 13.92
N HIS A 144 6.74 -1.98 14.29
CA HIS A 144 6.36 -2.38 15.62
C HIS A 144 5.18 -3.37 15.57
N VAL A 145 5.32 -4.48 16.31
CA VAL A 145 4.27 -5.49 16.48
C VAL A 145 3.51 -5.17 17.76
N ILE A 146 2.18 -5.11 17.67
CA ILE A 146 1.29 -4.85 18.80
C ILE A 146 0.78 -6.21 19.30
N ASP A 147 1.50 -6.81 20.24
CA ASP A 147 1.27 -8.19 20.68
C ASP A 147 -0.13 -8.42 21.26
N GLU A 148 -0.72 -7.42 21.92
CA GLU A 148 -2.06 -7.55 22.53
C GLU A 148 -3.17 -7.76 21.47
N LEU A 149 -2.93 -7.34 20.22
CA LEU A 149 -3.88 -7.58 19.13
C LEU A 149 -3.98 -9.07 18.79
N SER A 150 -2.85 -9.78 18.86
CA SER A 150 -2.82 -11.22 18.63
C SER A 150 -3.56 -12.01 19.73
N GLU A 151 -3.44 -11.58 20.98
CA GLU A 151 -4.10 -12.24 22.11
C GLU A 151 -5.63 -12.09 22.08
N THR A 152 -6.10 -10.93 21.61
CA THR A 152 -7.51 -10.57 21.60
C THR A 152 -8.24 -10.91 20.29
N GLY A 153 -7.50 -11.30 19.24
CA GLY A 153 -8.03 -11.49 17.89
C GLY A 153 -8.48 -10.17 17.22
N THR A 154 -7.96 -9.04 17.71
CA THR A 154 -8.25 -7.69 17.22
C THR A 154 -7.26 -7.34 16.11
N THR A 155 -7.62 -6.45 15.19
CA THR A 155 -6.72 -6.04 14.09
C THR A 155 -6.66 -4.53 13.94
N ILE A 156 -5.67 -4.03 13.22
CA ILE A 156 -5.60 -2.61 12.85
C ILE A 156 -6.66 -2.30 11.77
N LYS A 157 -7.47 -1.27 11.98
CA LYS A 157 -8.55 -0.87 11.05
C LYS A 157 -8.02 -0.51 9.66
N ASN A 158 -8.90 -0.64 8.67
CA ASN A 158 -8.57 -0.25 7.29
C ASN A 158 -8.34 1.24 7.16
N GLY A 159 -7.27 1.61 6.44
CA GLY A 159 -6.86 3.01 6.27
C GLY A 159 -5.93 3.53 7.37
N GLU A 160 -5.62 2.71 8.39
CA GLU A 160 -4.61 2.95 9.42
C GLU A 160 -3.29 2.21 9.11
N PRO A 161 -2.14 2.65 9.63
CA PRO A 161 -1.91 3.82 10.51
C PRO A 161 -2.01 5.20 9.82
N LYS A 162 -2.08 6.26 10.64
CA LYS A 162 -1.89 7.68 10.27
C LYS A 162 -0.62 8.26 10.88
N ALA A 163 0.04 9.17 10.18
CA ALA A 163 1.23 9.85 10.69
C ALA A 163 1.01 11.36 10.78
N SER A 164 1.53 11.97 11.84
CA SER A 164 1.58 13.43 11.99
C SER A 164 2.79 13.83 12.81
N ALA A 165 3.58 14.77 12.30
CA ALA A 165 4.84 15.21 12.91
C ALA A 165 5.74 14.03 13.31
N ASN A 166 6.00 13.88 14.61
CA ASN A 166 6.82 12.82 15.20
C ASN A 166 5.98 11.65 15.74
N LYS A 167 4.72 11.48 15.32
CA LYS A 167 3.84 10.43 15.84
C LYS A 167 3.19 9.61 14.75
N ILE A 168 2.96 8.33 15.07
CA ILE A 168 2.17 7.39 14.29
C ILE A 168 1.01 6.92 15.18
N TYR A 169 -0.18 6.92 14.60
CA TYR A 169 -1.44 6.57 15.24
C TYR A 169 -2.03 5.36 14.54
N ALA A 170 -2.56 4.40 15.29
CA ALA A 170 -3.29 3.27 14.72
C ALA A 170 -4.52 2.97 15.58
N LEU A 171 -5.69 2.99 14.97
CA LEU A 171 -6.94 2.59 15.62
C LEU A 171 -7.21 1.11 15.36
N ASP A 172 -7.38 0.32 16.41
CA ASP A 172 -7.72 -1.09 16.28
C ASP A 172 -9.24 -1.31 16.16
N THR A 173 -9.65 -2.55 15.85
CA THR A 173 -11.06 -2.93 15.71
C THR A 173 -11.86 -2.89 17.02
N ASN A 174 -11.19 -2.83 18.18
CA ASN A 174 -11.80 -2.63 19.50
C ASN A 174 -11.88 -1.15 19.92
N ASN A 175 -11.47 -0.24 19.04
CA ASN A 175 -11.44 1.21 19.26
C ASN A 175 -10.36 1.69 20.26
N THR A 176 -9.30 0.91 20.48
CA THR A 176 -8.11 1.41 21.17
C THR A 176 -7.24 2.19 20.19
N LEU A 177 -6.82 3.38 20.60
CA LEU A 177 -5.88 4.21 19.85
C LEU A 177 -4.45 3.94 20.33
N HIS A 178 -3.65 3.34 19.47
CA HIS A 178 -2.23 3.10 19.69
C HIS A 178 -1.43 4.30 19.16
N ILE A 179 -0.46 4.79 19.95
CA ILE A 179 0.33 5.98 19.62
C ILE A 179 1.81 5.67 19.80
N PHE A 180 2.60 5.93 18.75
CA PHE A 180 4.03 5.67 18.71
C PHE A 180 4.79 6.95 18.41
N GLU A 181 5.87 7.20 19.14
CA GLU A 181 6.76 8.34 18.87
C GLU A 181 7.91 7.93 17.95
N ARG A 182 8.19 8.77 16.97
CA ARG A 182 9.32 8.65 16.06
C ARG A 182 10.48 9.45 16.63
N VAL A 183 11.61 8.79 16.82
CA VAL A 183 12.88 9.49 17.02
C VAL A 183 13.33 9.96 15.63
N LEU A 184 13.42 11.29 15.45
CA LEU A 184 13.92 11.93 14.22
C LEU A 184 15.44 11.86 14.14
#